data_AF-A0A7C6P0Y6-F1
#
_entry.id   AF-A0A7C6P0Y6-F1
#
_cell.length_a   1.000
_cell.length_b   1.000
_cell.length_c   1.000
_cell.angle_alpha   90.00
_cell.angle_beta   90.00
_cell.angle_gamma   90.00
#
_symmetry.space_group_name_H-M   'P 1'
#
loop_
_entity.id
_entity.type
_entity.pdbx_description
1 polymer ?
#
loop_
_entity_poly.entity_id
_entity_poly.type
_entity_poly.pdbx_seq_one_letter_code
_entity_poly.pdbx_strand_id
1 'polypeptide(L)'
;MVFPEEGAEASSVEEAEASSEEGAKASPEEGAVASSGKEMASPRKETMEEVLLQGMIIGGCKVPVEEKLQLAAAFIPKIDCWPVCDNFCGELKIADTDQERVWEFIQPYLKSDQEYGLRFGVVMLLHYLNPGYADLAFAHFDRIRHEGYYVKMAVAWVLSMYYVNLPELTMEYLKKNELDDFTYNKALQKIIESLRVDQETKARIKTMKRNKKSFLS
;
A
#
# COMPACT_ATOMS: atom_id res chain seq x y z
N MET A 1 1.45 12.23 10.65
CA MET A 1 2.75 11.68 11.12
C MET A 1 3.64 11.62 9.88
N VAL A 2 4.82 12.24 9.89
CA VAL A 2 5.63 12.34 8.66
C VAL A 2 6.41 11.03 8.47
N PHE A 3 6.29 10.43 7.29
CA PHE A 3 7.09 9.28 6.90
C PHE A 3 8.42 9.75 6.28
N PRO A 4 9.57 9.15 6.62
CA PRO A 4 10.77 9.29 5.82
C PRO A 4 10.62 8.45 4.54
N GLU A 5 10.84 9.06 3.38
CA GLU A 5 11.01 8.31 2.14
C GLU A 5 12.44 7.76 2.08
N GLU A 6 12.60 6.44 2.16
CA GLU A 6 13.83 5.77 1.70
C GLU A 6 13.76 5.72 0.17
N GLY A 7 14.53 6.60 -0.49
CA GLY A 7 14.45 6.81 -1.93
C GLY A 7 14.92 5.60 -2.76
N ALA A 8 14.27 5.38 -3.89
CA ALA A 8 14.78 4.49 -4.93
C ALA A 8 15.85 5.23 -5.74
N GLU A 9 17.13 4.90 -5.56
CA GLU A 9 18.21 5.44 -6.39
C GLU A 9 18.07 4.94 -7.83
N ALA A 10 17.72 5.84 -8.74
CA ALA A 10 17.76 5.57 -10.17
C ALA A 10 19.21 5.64 -10.68
N SER A 11 19.80 4.49 -10.99
CA SER A 11 21.11 4.42 -11.64
C SER A 11 21.00 4.87 -13.10
N SER A 12 21.67 5.97 -13.42
CA SER A 12 21.80 6.51 -14.79
C SER A 12 23.06 5.97 -15.50
N VAL A 13 23.22 6.39 -16.77
CA VAL A 13 24.44 6.33 -17.60
C VAL A 13 24.74 4.98 -18.27
N GLU A 14 24.49 4.90 -19.57
CA GLU A 14 25.59 4.98 -20.55
C GLU A 14 25.13 5.68 -21.84
N GLU A 15 26.03 6.42 -22.50
CA GLU A 15 25.77 7.20 -23.72
C GLU A 15 26.36 6.50 -24.95
N ALA A 16 25.79 6.74 -26.13
CA ALA A 16 26.40 6.37 -27.41
C ALA A 16 25.94 7.32 -28.54
N GLU A 17 26.72 8.37 -28.83
CA GLU A 17 26.58 9.16 -30.05
C GLU A 17 27.28 8.51 -31.24
N ALA A 18 26.71 8.65 -32.43
CA ALA A 18 27.44 8.54 -33.70
C ALA A 18 26.76 9.36 -34.82
N SER A 19 27.57 10.12 -35.55
CA SER A 19 27.30 10.81 -36.83
C SER A 19 26.87 9.82 -37.95
N SER A 20 26.18 10.19 -39.03
CA SER A 20 25.75 11.51 -39.59
C SER A 20 24.54 11.27 -40.57
N GLU A 21 24.10 12.07 -41.56
CA GLU A 21 24.68 13.21 -42.32
C GLU A 21 23.62 14.10 -43.01
N GLU A 22 23.96 14.72 -44.15
CA GLU A 22 23.27 15.82 -44.84
C GLU A 22 22.01 15.47 -45.67
N GLY A 23 21.21 16.51 -45.99
CA GLY A 23 20.22 16.47 -47.08
C GLY A 23 19.23 17.64 -47.12
N ALA A 24 19.62 18.79 -47.69
CA ALA A 24 18.80 20.02 -47.67
C ALA A 24 18.24 20.46 -49.04
N LYS A 25 16.93 20.71 -49.12
CA LYS A 25 16.30 21.69 -50.05
C LYS A 25 14.88 22.06 -49.61
N ALA A 26 14.34 23.16 -50.14
CA ALA A 26 13.14 23.82 -49.60
C ALA A 26 12.06 24.16 -50.65
N SER A 27 10.80 23.95 -50.25
CA SER A 27 9.59 24.76 -50.59
C SER A 27 9.14 24.88 -52.06
N PRO A 28 7.91 25.38 -52.33
CA PRO A 28 6.63 24.85 -51.84
C PRO A 28 5.55 24.78 -52.96
N GLU A 29 4.44 24.04 -52.77
CA GLU A 29 3.17 24.36 -53.45
C GLU A 29 1.93 23.78 -52.73
N GLU A 30 0.74 24.24 -53.11
CA GLU A 30 -0.54 24.06 -52.39
C GLU A 30 -1.35 22.84 -52.87
N GLY A 31 -2.25 22.23 -52.06
CA GLY A 31 -2.86 20.94 -52.48
C GLY A 31 -4.08 20.30 -51.80
N ALA A 32 -4.82 20.98 -50.92
CA ALA A 32 -6.24 20.69 -50.59
C ALA A 32 -6.68 19.37 -49.86
N VAL A 33 -7.97 19.39 -49.48
CA VAL A 33 -8.87 18.34 -48.92
C VAL A 33 -8.55 17.79 -47.52
N ALA A 34 -9.47 18.04 -46.59
CA ALA A 34 -9.46 17.42 -45.27
C ALA A 34 -10.10 16.02 -45.28
N SER A 35 -9.46 15.06 -44.61
CA SER A 35 -10.18 14.04 -43.85
C SER A 35 -10.03 14.39 -42.37
N SER A 36 -11.10 14.88 -41.74
CA SER A 36 -11.08 15.15 -40.29
C SER A 36 -10.82 13.86 -39.54
N GLY A 37 -9.60 13.71 -39.02
CA GLY A 37 -9.20 12.54 -38.25
C GLY A 37 -10.17 12.36 -37.10
N LYS A 38 -10.80 11.18 -37.01
CA LYS A 38 -11.59 10.79 -35.84
C LYS A 38 -10.60 10.45 -34.73
N GLU A 39 -10.03 11.49 -34.14
CA GLU A 39 -9.09 11.40 -33.03
C GLU A 39 -9.79 10.66 -31.88
N MET A 40 -9.45 9.38 -31.75
CA MET A 40 -9.93 8.51 -30.69
C MET A 40 -9.29 9.00 -29.40
N ALA A 41 -9.95 9.97 -28.75
CA ALA A 41 -9.50 10.56 -27.50
C ALA A 41 -9.22 9.45 -26.48
N SER A 42 -7.93 9.15 -26.29
CA SER A 42 -7.49 8.18 -25.30
C SER A 42 -8.01 8.64 -23.94
N PRO A 43 -8.63 7.76 -23.13
CA PRO A 43 -9.16 8.16 -21.84
C PRO A 43 -8.02 8.77 -21.00
N ARG A 44 -8.15 10.06 -20.66
CA ARG A 44 -7.17 10.78 -19.86
C ARG A 44 -6.95 10.01 -18.55
N LYS A 45 -5.71 9.55 -18.31
CA LYS A 45 -5.37 8.98 -17.00
C LYS A 45 -5.55 10.06 -15.94
N GLU A 46 -6.31 9.74 -14.91
CA GLU A 46 -6.49 10.58 -13.71
C GLU A 46 -5.13 10.77 -13.03
N THR A 47 -4.84 11.97 -12.53
CA THR A 47 -3.60 12.23 -11.80
C THR A 47 -3.68 11.69 -10.37
N MET A 48 -2.53 11.52 -9.70
CA MET A 48 -2.49 11.05 -8.30
C MET A 48 -3.30 11.97 -7.38
N GLU A 49 -3.27 13.28 -7.63
CA GLU A 49 -4.02 14.31 -6.89
C GLU A 49 -5.52 14.20 -7.13
N GLU A 50 -5.94 13.91 -8.38
CA GLU A 50 -7.36 13.70 -8.73
C GLU A 50 -7.93 12.44 -8.08
N VAL A 51 -7.14 11.36 -8.00
CA VAL A 51 -7.54 10.11 -7.31
C VAL A 51 -7.51 10.28 -5.78
N LEU A 52 -6.50 10.96 -5.23
CA LEU A 52 -6.39 11.26 -3.80
C LEU A 52 -7.57 12.13 -3.32
N LEU A 53 -7.94 13.14 -4.09
CA LEU A 53 -9.10 14.00 -3.81
C LEU A 53 -10.42 13.21 -3.87
N GLN A 54 -10.59 12.30 -4.83
CA GLN A 54 -11.74 11.39 -4.87
C GLN A 54 -11.82 10.52 -3.61
N GLY A 55 -10.68 9.96 -3.17
CA GLY A 55 -10.61 9.19 -1.92
C GLY A 55 -11.02 10.01 -0.69
N MET A 56 -10.55 11.26 -0.57
CA MET A 56 -10.95 12.18 0.50
C MET A 56 -12.45 12.52 0.46
N ILE A 57 -13.02 12.76 -0.72
CA ILE A 57 -14.46 13.02 -0.89
C ILE A 57 -15.29 11.80 -0.48
N ILE A 58 -14.89 10.60 -0.91
CA ILE A 58 -15.57 9.34 -0.57
C ILE A 58 -15.46 9.03 0.91
N GLY A 59 -14.33 9.29 1.56
CA GLY A 59 -14.17 9.16 3.01
C GLY A 59 -15.03 10.16 3.80
N GLY A 60 -14.93 11.44 3.46
CA GLY A 60 -15.58 12.55 4.19
C GLY A 60 -17.09 12.75 3.94
N CYS A 61 -17.68 12.19 2.89
CA CYS A 61 -19.12 12.33 2.62
C CYS A 61 -20.00 11.68 3.72
N LYS A 62 -21.22 12.20 3.93
CA LYS A 62 -22.15 11.67 4.95
C LYS A 62 -23.30 10.92 4.30
N VAL A 63 -23.09 9.61 4.11
CA VAL A 63 -24.01 8.66 3.46
C VAL A 63 -24.11 7.38 4.30
N PRO A 64 -25.15 6.55 4.15
CA PRO A 64 -25.27 5.26 4.84
C PRO A 64 -24.11 4.31 4.54
N VAL A 65 -23.84 3.35 5.45
CA VAL A 65 -22.73 2.40 5.32
C VAL A 65 -22.74 1.63 4.00
N GLU A 66 -23.90 1.19 3.50
CA GLU A 66 -23.99 0.47 2.22
C GLU A 66 -23.54 1.33 1.02
N GLU A 67 -23.94 2.60 0.99
CA GLU A 67 -23.57 3.55 -0.06
C GLU A 67 -22.08 3.92 0.04
N LYS A 68 -21.58 4.11 1.26
CA LYS A 68 -20.15 4.32 1.54
C LYS A 68 -19.29 3.16 1.03
N LEU A 69 -19.73 1.92 1.26
CA LEU A 69 -19.01 0.72 0.84
C LEU A 69 -19.11 0.47 -0.67
N GLN A 70 -20.22 0.85 -1.32
CA GLN A 70 -20.33 0.84 -2.79
C GLN A 70 -19.38 1.85 -3.43
N LEU A 71 -19.30 3.07 -2.90
CA LEU A 71 -18.35 4.09 -3.35
C LEU A 71 -16.90 3.63 -3.13
N ALA A 72 -16.59 3.02 -1.98
CA ALA A 72 -15.28 2.44 -1.72
C ALA A 72 -14.93 1.30 -2.70
N ALA A 73 -15.85 0.37 -2.97
CA ALA A 73 -15.65 -0.72 -3.93
C ALA A 73 -15.38 -0.22 -5.36
N ALA A 74 -16.04 0.86 -5.78
CA ALA A 74 -15.79 1.51 -7.07
C ALA A 74 -14.46 2.29 -7.11
N PHE A 75 -13.95 2.74 -5.96
CA PHE A 75 -12.72 3.51 -5.84
C PHE A 75 -11.45 2.65 -5.74
N ILE A 76 -11.47 1.54 -4.99
CA ILE A 76 -10.28 0.71 -4.72
C ILE A 76 -9.55 0.26 -6.01
N PRO A 77 -10.21 -0.08 -7.13
CA PRO A 77 -9.53 -0.39 -8.41
C PRO A 77 -8.73 0.77 -9.02
N LYS A 78 -8.89 2.02 -8.55
CA LYS A 78 -8.09 3.19 -8.98
C LYS A 78 -6.78 3.35 -8.21
N ILE A 79 -6.56 2.58 -7.14
CA ILE A 79 -5.41 2.74 -6.26
C ILE A 79 -4.19 2.05 -6.89
N ASP A 80 -3.31 2.83 -7.51
CA ASP A 80 -2.05 2.37 -8.12
C ASP A 80 -0.79 2.78 -7.36
N CYS A 81 -0.94 3.47 -6.21
CA CYS A 81 0.18 3.94 -5.39
C CYS A 81 -0.13 3.94 -3.88
N TRP A 82 0.93 3.81 -3.07
CA TRP A 82 0.80 3.70 -1.61
C TRP A 82 0.24 4.95 -0.90
N PRO A 83 0.49 6.22 -1.32
CA PRO A 83 -0.06 7.38 -0.61
C PRO A 83 -1.58 7.46 -0.72
N VAL A 84 -2.13 7.17 -1.91
CA VAL A 84 -3.58 7.09 -2.15
C VAL A 84 -4.21 5.98 -1.30
N CYS A 85 -3.57 4.80 -1.27
CA CYS A 85 -4.03 3.67 -0.46
C CYS A 85 -4.14 4.03 1.03
N ASP A 86 -3.05 4.53 1.61
CA ASP A 86 -2.96 4.75 3.06
C ASP A 86 -3.82 5.94 3.50
N ASN A 87 -3.90 6.99 2.67
CA ASN A 87 -4.78 8.13 2.90
C ASN A 87 -6.25 7.69 2.83
N PHE A 88 -6.65 6.91 1.82
CA PHE A 88 -8.04 6.46 1.69
C PHE A 88 -8.48 5.57 2.85
N CYS A 89 -7.61 4.65 3.30
CA CYS A 89 -7.88 3.88 4.52
C CYS A 89 -8.06 4.81 5.72
N GLY A 90 -7.16 5.79 5.90
CA GLY A 90 -7.23 6.78 6.97
C GLY A 90 -8.54 7.58 6.99
N GLU A 91 -9.11 7.91 5.83
CA GLU A 91 -10.36 8.65 5.67
C GLU A 91 -11.63 7.78 5.77
N LEU A 92 -11.54 6.44 5.73
CA LEU A 92 -12.69 5.53 5.73
C LEU A 92 -13.26 5.28 7.15
N LYS A 93 -13.50 6.38 7.90
CA LYS A 93 -13.92 6.41 9.32
C LYS A 93 -15.21 5.67 9.66
N ILE A 94 -15.99 5.25 8.67
CA ILE A 94 -17.13 4.33 8.86
C ILE A 94 -16.67 2.98 9.47
N ALA A 95 -15.41 2.60 9.28
CA ALA A 95 -14.80 1.44 9.91
C ALA A 95 -14.75 1.53 11.44
N ASP A 96 -14.72 2.74 12.01
CA ASP A 96 -14.68 2.93 13.47
C ASP A 96 -16.08 2.74 14.11
N THR A 97 -17.16 3.03 13.36
CA THR A 97 -18.55 2.96 13.83
C THR A 97 -19.26 1.64 13.45
N ASP A 98 -19.00 1.12 12.25
CA ASP A 98 -19.71 -0.02 11.66
C ASP A 98 -18.76 -1.22 11.50
N GLN A 99 -17.90 -1.45 12.50
CA GLN A 99 -16.76 -2.38 12.48
C GLN A 99 -17.09 -3.75 11.85
N GLU A 100 -18.14 -4.44 12.28
CA GLU A 100 -18.51 -5.76 11.75
C GLU A 100 -18.86 -5.71 10.25
N ARG A 101 -19.58 -4.67 9.82
CA ARG A 101 -20.02 -4.48 8.43
C ARG A 101 -18.84 -4.19 7.51
N VAL A 102 -17.89 -3.39 7.99
CA VAL A 102 -16.67 -3.06 7.24
C VAL A 102 -15.64 -4.20 7.31
N TRP A 103 -15.64 -5.01 8.37
CA TRP A 103 -14.79 -6.19 8.49
C TRP A 103 -15.12 -7.22 7.39
N GLU A 104 -16.41 -7.53 7.22
CA GLU A 104 -16.86 -8.42 6.13
C GLU A 104 -16.59 -7.81 4.75
N PHE A 105 -16.67 -6.48 4.61
CA PHE A 105 -16.30 -5.80 3.37
C PHE A 105 -14.80 -5.94 3.01
N ILE A 106 -13.89 -5.93 3.98
CA ILE A 106 -12.45 -6.08 3.70
C ILE A 106 -12.02 -7.54 3.49
N GLN A 107 -12.88 -8.52 3.77
CA GLN A 107 -12.56 -9.95 3.63
C GLN A 107 -12.13 -10.42 2.22
N PRO A 108 -12.65 -9.90 1.09
CA PRO A 108 -12.16 -10.26 -0.25
C PRO A 108 -10.78 -9.65 -0.53
N TYR A 109 -10.55 -8.42 -0.07
CA TYR A 109 -9.29 -7.68 -0.26
C TYR A 109 -8.14 -8.32 0.50
N LEU A 110 -8.39 -8.77 1.73
CA LEU A 110 -7.49 -9.60 2.56
C LEU A 110 -7.22 -11.02 2.00
N LYS A 111 -7.78 -11.36 0.85
CA LYS A 111 -7.61 -12.64 0.12
C LYS A 111 -7.25 -12.41 -1.36
N SER A 112 -6.89 -11.18 -1.74
CA SER A 112 -6.62 -10.79 -3.13
C SER A 112 -5.14 -10.91 -3.49
N ASP A 113 -4.84 -11.35 -4.70
CA ASP A 113 -3.48 -11.36 -5.26
C ASP A 113 -3.05 -9.99 -5.83
N GLN A 114 -3.95 -9.01 -5.88
CA GLN A 114 -3.67 -7.66 -6.39
C GLN A 114 -2.99 -6.81 -5.31
N GLU A 115 -1.76 -6.32 -5.57
CA GLU A 115 -0.90 -5.69 -4.55
C GLU A 115 -1.60 -4.56 -3.77
N TYR A 116 -2.24 -3.61 -4.46
CA TYR A 116 -2.94 -2.50 -3.80
C TYR A 116 -4.29 -2.87 -3.21
N GLY A 117 -4.97 -3.88 -3.76
CA GLY A 117 -6.17 -4.45 -3.14
C GLY A 117 -5.84 -5.11 -1.80
N LEU A 118 -4.77 -5.91 -1.76
CA LEU A 118 -4.28 -6.54 -0.54
C LEU A 118 -3.68 -5.51 0.44
N ARG A 119 -2.97 -4.49 -0.05
CA ARG A 119 -2.51 -3.36 0.78
C ARG A 119 -3.68 -2.64 1.44
N PHE A 120 -4.74 -2.32 0.69
CA PHE A 120 -5.96 -1.71 1.25
C PHE A 120 -6.54 -2.58 2.37
N GLY A 121 -6.75 -3.88 2.11
CA GLY A 121 -7.24 -4.82 3.14
C GLY A 121 -6.36 -4.84 4.39
N VAL A 122 -5.04 -4.88 4.23
CA VAL A 122 -4.07 -4.88 5.34
C VAL A 122 -4.06 -3.57 6.12
N VAL A 123 -4.07 -2.42 5.45
CA VAL A 123 -4.01 -1.10 6.11
C VAL A 123 -5.33 -0.78 6.82
N MET A 124 -6.48 -1.26 6.31
CA MET A 124 -7.77 -1.16 7.01
C MET A 124 -7.77 -1.87 8.37
N LEU A 125 -6.88 -2.85 8.63
CA LEU A 125 -6.75 -3.48 9.95
C LEU A 125 -6.31 -2.49 11.06
N LEU A 126 -5.84 -1.29 10.72
CA LEU A 126 -5.56 -0.22 11.69
C LEU A 126 -6.82 0.30 12.42
N HIS A 127 -8.02 0.09 11.87
CA HIS A 127 -9.29 0.38 12.57
C HIS A 127 -9.63 -0.69 13.62
N TYR A 128 -8.98 -1.86 13.56
CA TYR A 128 -9.27 -3.04 14.36
C TYR A 128 -8.18 -3.32 15.41
N LEU A 129 -7.50 -2.27 15.87
CA LEU A 129 -6.46 -2.27 16.92
C LEU A 129 -7.04 -2.51 18.33
N ASN A 130 -7.86 -3.54 18.49
CA ASN A 130 -8.50 -3.94 19.75
C ASN A 130 -8.43 -5.46 19.97
N PRO A 131 -8.55 -5.97 21.22
CA PRO A 131 -8.40 -7.39 21.52
C PRO A 131 -9.40 -8.31 20.81
N GLY A 132 -10.59 -7.83 20.44
CA GLY A 132 -11.64 -8.64 19.81
C GLY A 132 -11.33 -9.05 18.37
N TYR A 133 -10.46 -8.30 17.68
CA TYR A 133 -10.06 -8.56 16.30
C TYR A 133 -8.57 -8.93 16.14
N ALA A 134 -7.77 -8.85 17.21
CA ALA A 134 -6.32 -9.07 17.16
C ALA A 134 -5.95 -10.45 16.57
N ASP A 135 -6.51 -11.53 17.13
CA ASP A 135 -6.24 -12.90 16.65
C ASP A 135 -6.73 -13.13 15.21
N LEU A 136 -7.80 -12.44 14.79
CA LEU A 136 -8.30 -12.49 13.42
C LEU A 136 -7.33 -11.79 12.45
N ALA A 137 -6.84 -10.59 12.81
CA ALA A 137 -5.83 -9.87 12.05
C ALA A 137 -4.51 -10.65 11.95
N PHE A 138 -4.05 -11.26 13.04
CA PHE A 138 -2.90 -12.15 13.06
C PHE A 138 -3.09 -13.37 12.14
N ALA A 139 -4.27 -14.00 12.16
CA ALA A 139 -4.62 -15.09 11.24
C ALA A 139 -4.79 -14.67 9.76
N HIS A 140 -4.85 -13.37 9.46
CA HIS A 140 -4.72 -12.82 8.11
C HIS A 140 -3.24 -12.58 7.75
N PHE A 141 -2.45 -11.97 8.63
CA PHE A 141 -1.00 -11.80 8.42
C PHE A 141 -0.30 -13.14 8.17
N ASP A 142 -0.59 -14.17 8.96
CA ASP A 142 -0.06 -15.52 8.80
C ASP A 142 -0.52 -16.23 7.52
N ARG A 143 -1.54 -15.72 6.81
CA ARG A 143 -2.03 -16.28 5.54
C ARG A 143 -1.44 -15.60 4.32
N ILE A 144 -0.97 -14.35 4.45
CA ILE A 144 -0.48 -13.56 3.32
C ILE A 144 0.84 -14.17 2.81
N ARG A 145 0.85 -14.52 1.51
CA ARG A 145 2.01 -15.03 0.77
C ARG A 145 2.08 -14.29 -0.57
N HIS A 146 2.50 -13.03 -0.50
CA HIS A 146 2.58 -12.11 -1.65
C HIS A 146 3.98 -11.53 -1.74
N GLU A 147 4.58 -11.54 -2.93
CA GLU A 147 5.97 -11.08 -3.13
C GLU A 147 6.11 -9.56 -3.26
N GLY A 148 4.99 -8.84 -3.45
CA GLY A 148 4.94 -7.38 -3.59
C GLY A 148 5.51 -6.63 -2.38
N TYR A 149 6.46 -5.74 -2.66
CA TYR A 149 7.14 -4.93 -1.65
C TYR A 149 6.17 -4.08 -0.83
N TYR A 150 5.15 -3.51 -1.47
CA TYR A 150 4.19 -2.64 -0.79
C TYR A 150 3.22 -3.41 0.11
N VAL A 151 2.95 -4.69 -0.18
CA VAL A 151 2.21 -5.57 0.76
C VAL A 151 3.09 -5.96 1.95
N LYS A 152 4.31 -6.45 1.72
CA LYS A 152 5.25 -6.82 2.80
C LYS A 152 5.53 -5.66 3.75
N MET A 153 5.73 -4.45 3.21
CA MET A 153 5.93 -3.24 4.00
C MET A 153 4.66 -2.76 4.73
N ALA A 154 3.46 -3.00 4.18
CA ALA A 154 2.21 -2.71 4.87
C ALA A 154 1.98 -3.66 6.06
N VAL A 155 2.12 -4.98 5.86
CA VAL A 155 1.99 -5.98 6.95
C VAL A 155 3.00 -5.67 8.06
N ALA A 156 4.26 -5.38 7.71
CA ALA A 156 5.29 -5.00 8.68
C ALA A 156 4.95 -3.72 9.48
N TRP A 157 4.35 -2.71 8.82
CA TRP A 157 3.94 -1.47 9.49
C TRP A 157 2.70 -1.67 10.37
N VAL A 158 1.64 -2.29 9.84
CA VAL A 158 0.40 -2.53 10.58
C VAL A 158 0.68 -3.40 11.81
N LEU A 159 1.50 -4.45 11.68
CA LEU A 159 1.93 -5.27 12.83
C LEU A 159 2.70 -4.46 13.90
N SER A 160 3.51 -3.47 13.50
CA SER A 160 4.16 -2.56 14.45
C SER A 160 3.15 -1.64 15.18
N MET A 161 2.04 -1.29 14.52
CA MET A 161 0.93 -0.55 15.14
C MET A 161 0.10 -1.43 16.08
N TYR A 162 -0.08 -2.72 15.77
CA TYR A 162 -0.63 -3.70 16.71
C TYR A 162 0.26 -3.78 17.97
N TYR A 163 1.58 -3.87 17.83
CA TYR A 163 2.48 -3.90 18.99
C TYR A 163 2.37 -2.64 19.86
N VAL A 164 2.27 -1.47 19.24
CA VAL A 164 2.22 -0.17 19.93
C VAL A 164 0.93 0.05 20.73
N ASN A 165 -0.14 -0.72 20.47
CA ASN A 165 -1.44 -0.59 21.17
C ASN A 165 -1.88 -1.87 21.91
N LEU A 166 -1.37 -3.04 21.54
CA LEU A 166 -1.64 -4.36 22.14
C LEU A 166 -0.31 -5.14 22.31
N PRO A 167 0.64 -4.65 23.13
CA PRO A 167 2.00 -5.19 23.16
C PRO A 167 2.08 -6.63 23.64
N GLU A 168 1.24 -7.06 24.58
CA GLU A 168 1.22 -8.44 25.10
C GLU A 168 0.77 -9.44 24.03
N LEU A 169 -0.41 -9.22 23.45
CA LEU A 169 -0.97 -10.08 22.39
C LEU A 169 -0.03 -10.14 21.18
N THR A 170 0.50 -8.99 20.77
CA THR A 170 1.41 -8.92 19.62
C THR A 170 2.78 -9.54 19.93
N MET A 171 3.24 -9.52 21.18
CA MET A 171 4.46 -10.22 21.59
C MET A 171 4.31 -11.74 21.52
N GLU A 172 3.17 -12.30 21.94
CA GLU A 172 2.94 -13.76 21.82
C GLU A 172 2.86 -14.18 20.35
N TYR A 173 2.18 -13.41 19.50
CA TYR A 173 2.21 -13.62 18.05
C TYR A 173 3.62 -13.48 17.46
N LEU A 174 4.42 -12.47 17.85
CA LEU A 174 5.80 -12.31 17.36
C LEU A 174 6.75 -13.44 17.76
N LYS A 175 6.43 -14.22 18.80
CA LYS A 175 7.13 -15.48 19.15
C LYS A 175 6.73 -16.65 18.24
N LYS A 176 5.49 -16.70 17.75
CA LYS A 176 4.93 -17.81 16.95
C LYS A 176 3.99 -17.29 15.86
N ASN A 177 4.53 -17.15 14.65
CA ASN A 177 3.85 -16.70 13.43
C ASN A 177 4.51 -17.35 12.20
N GLU A 178 3.82 -17.33 11.06
CA GLU A 178 4.24 -17.89 9.77
C GLU A 178 4.71 -16.82 8.76
N LEU A 179 4.92 -15.57 9.20
CA LEU A 179 5.47 -14.50 8.37
C LEU A 179 6.83 -14.86 7.76
N ASP A 180 7.10 -14.33 6.56
CA ASP A 180 8.41 -14.46 5.93
C ASP A 180 9.50 -13.63 6.65
N ASP A 181 10.76 -14.01 6.47
CA ASP A 181 11.91 -13.38 7.14
C ASP A 181 12.08 -11.89 6.79
N PHE A 182 11.61 -11.39 5.65
CA PHE A 182 11.69 -9.97 5.33
C PHE A 182 10.60 -9.18 6.07
N THR A 183 9.33 -9.59 5.93
CA THR A 183 8.18 -8.94 6.57
C THR A 183 8.32 -8.95 8.10
N TYR A 184 8.67 -10.10 8.68
CA TYR A 184 8.90 -10.25 10.11
C TYR A 184 10.01 -9.30 10.61
N ASN A 185 11.17 -9.29 9.96
CA ASN A 185 12.28 -8.42 10.37
C ASN A 185 11.99 -6.93 10.17
N LYS A 186 11.21 -6.56 9.13
CA LYS A 186 10.74 -5.17 8.95
C LYS A 186 9.71 -4.77 10.01
N ALA A 187 8.90 -5.68 10.53
CA ALA A 187 8.03 -5.42 11.67
C ALA A 187 8.86 -5.14 12.94
N LEU A 188 9.84 -5.99 13.26
CA LEU A 188 10.75 -5.76 14.40
C LEU A 188 11.50 -4.42 14.28
N GLN A 189 11.98 -4.07 13.07
CA GLN A 189 12.60 -2.77 12.78
C GLN A 189 11.66 -1.61 13.15
N LYS A 190 10.42 -1.62 12.63
CA LYS A 190 9.44 -0.54 12.87
C LYS A 190 9.02 -0.42 14.34
N ILE A 191 8.97 -1.53 15.08
CA ILE A 191 8.72 -1.49 16.53
C ILE A 191 9.90 -0.86 17.29
N ILE A 192 11.15 -1.16 16.89
CA ILE A 192 12.35 -0.54 17.48
C ILE A 192 12.44 0.95 17.15
N GLU A 193 11.99 1.38 15.98
CA GLU A 193 11.93 2.79 15.56
C GLU A 193 10.89 3.61 16.34
N SER A 194 9.84 2.96 16.86
CA SER A 194 8.77 3.62 17.62
C SER A 194 9.27 4.31 18.90
N LEU A 195 8.93 5.59 19.08
CA LEU A 195 9.20 6.34 20.31
C LEU A 195 8.29 5.95 21.48
N ARG A 196 7.23 5.16 21.24
CA ARG A 196 6.29 4.66 22.27
C ARG A 196 6.76 3.37 22.96
N VAL A 197 7.94 2.86 22.60
CA VAL A 197 8.52 1.61 23.12
C VAL A 197 9.77 1.94 23.94
N ASP A 198 9.94 1.29 25.09
CA ASP A 198 11.08 1.50 26.00
C ASP A 198 12.36 0.77 25.55
N GLN A 199 13.49 1.07 26.20
CA GLN A 199 14.80 0.53 25.80
C GLN A 199 15.00 -0.96 26.13
N GLU A 200 14.37 -1.50 27.17
CA GLU A 200 14.45 -2.92 27.52
C GLU A 200 13.66 -3.75 26.49
N THR A 201 12.46 -3.32 26.15
CA THR A 201 11.64 -3.90 25.09
C THR A 201 12.35 -3.81 23.73
N LYS A 202 12.99 -2.68 23.39
CA LYS A 202 13.81 -2.59 22.15
C LYS A 202 14.97 -3.57 22.16
N ALA A 203 15.66 -3.75 23.29
CA ALA A 203 16.73 -4.73 23.42
C ALA A 203 16.21 -6.17 23.21
N ARG A 204 15.06 -6.52 23.79
CA ARG A 204 14.42 -7.84 23.59
C ARG A 204 13.98 -8.06 22.14
N ILE A 205 13.34 -7.08 21.51
CA ILE A 205 12.89 -7.19 20.11
C ILE A 205 14.07 -7.32 19.15
N LYS A 206 15.21 -6.68 19.46
CA LYS A 206 16.44 -6.78 18.66
C LYS A 206 17.05 -8.19 18.63
N THR A 207 16.87 -9.01 19.67
CA THR A 207 17.36 -10.41 19.68
C THR A 207 16.41 -11.39 18.99
N MET A 208 15.16 -11.00 18.70
CA MET A 208 14.18 -11.83 18.00
C MET A 208 14.40 -11.92 16.48
N LYS A 209 15.35 -11.14 15.93
CA LYS A 209 15.60 -11.02 14.48
C LYS A 209 15.94 -12.38 13.84
N ARG A 210 15.21 -12.76 12.79
CA ARG A 210 15.51 -13.96 12.00
C ARG A 210 16.67 -13.69 11.04
N ASN A 211 17.66 -14.58 11.01
CA ASN A 211 18.69 -14.53 9.99
C ASN A 211 18.12 -15.03 8.66
N LYS A 212 18.28 -14.24 7.58
CA LYS A 212 18.00 -14.74 6.22
C LYS A 212 18.77 -16.04 6.02
N LYS A 213 18.08 -17.16 5.80
CA LYS A 213 18.74 -18.36 5.28
C LYS A 213 19.26 -18.03 3.88
N SER A 214 20.58 -18.06 3.71
CA SER A 214 21.18 -18.07 2.38
C SER A 214 20.81 -19.39 1.70
N PHE A 215 19.87 -19.35 0.76
CA PHE A 215 19.63 -20.46 -0.16
C PHE A 215 20.83 -20.57 -1.12
N LEU A 216 21.83 -21.32 -0.67
CA LEU A 216 22.99 -21.77 -1.44
C LEU A 216 23.09 -23.29 -1.32
N SER A 217 22.31 -23.96 -2.17
CA SER A 217 22.35 -25.41 -2.45
C SER A 217 21.73 -25.66 -3.81
#